data_AF-H2JHH2-F1
#
_entry.id   AF-H2JHH2-F1
#
_cell.length_a   1.000
_cell.length_b   1.000
_cell.length_c   1.000
_cell.angle_alpha   90.00
_cell.angle_beta   90.00
_cell.angle_gamma   90.00
#
_symmetry.space_group_name_H-M   'P 1'
#
loop_
_entity.id
_entity.type
_entity.pdbx_description
1 polymer ?
#
loop_
_entity_poly.entity_id
_entity_poly.type
_entity_poly.pdbx_seq_one_letter_code
_entity_poly.pdbx_strand_id
1 'polypeptide(L)'
;MKLYRNAIILVVVLGLLVGAYFFINNKKSGTTDPASQTTETAKSIKVMEMDSQKISSIEYSNPQGEFSIKRKGDTWVMDPVFELALDKNTVDNTVSSLADVEANKVVAENSDRLSDFGLDKPSVVKVVLSDGSSKELEVGNKSPTGEDVYVKVKGQPKIYTVGGYYEDMIKVSRGHFASKQILPVEATTIKKFEYKKDAKMQYSIDIESESDMKIVAPIKEEADTTKISQLVQTVVQLEIKDIVEEKPSDLAKYGLDKPEYEVTYGNKNATKTVLLGDKAGAGAEASGSSSEGNILYAKYPDANIVFTVDVSKLTFLDVGLKDVISPFVYIPNINEVNKVELSIDGKTTVSEIKTVEGKKEEDKFKVDGKDANMKDSNDKSLFKAFYQAMIGITFNKYQADLKPQGTPEITIKYYMKPDNKVVTVDFISKDNNYYYAVKDGVYTNRLVLKNKFNESEGVRETLKNLKEAIDKAK
;
A
#
# COMPACT_ATOMS: atom_id res chain seq x y z
N MET A 1 -54.96 -24.82 46.62
CA MET A 1 -54.92 -23.33 46.68
C MET A 1 -53.53 -22.70 46.82
N LYS A 2 -52.44 -23.43 47.16
CA LYS A 2 -51.08 -22.85 47.24
C LYS A 2 -50.40 -22.59 45.87
N LEU A 3 -50.76 -23.33 44.82
CA LEU A 3 -50.19 -23.16 43.47
C LEU A 3 -50.64 -21.85 42.77
N TYR A 4 -51.89 -21.41 42.98
CA TYR A 4 -52.41 -20.17 42.39
C TYR A 4 -51.79 -18.90 43.01
N ARG A 5 -51.37 -18.94 44.28
CA ARG A 5 -50.67 -17.81 44.93
C ARG A 5 -49.29 -17.55 44.30
N ASN A 6 -48.54 -18.61 44.01
CA ASN A 6 -47.21 -18.48 43.41
C ASN A 6 -47.30 -18.09 41.92
N ALA A 7 -48.32 -18.55 41.20
CA ALA A 7 -48.58 -18.11 39.83
C ALA A 7 -48.91 -16.62 39.74
N ILE A 8 -49.72 -16.09 40.68
CA ILE A 8 -50.05 -14.65 40.73
C ILE A 8 -48.80 -13.82 41.04
N ILE A 9 -47.95 -14.26 41.97
CA ILE A 9 -46.69 -13.56 42.29
C ILE A 9 -45.76 -13.53 41.07
N LEU A 10 -45.64 -14.64 40.34
CA LEU A 10 -44.84 -14.71 39.12
C LEU A 10 -45.37 -13.77 38.03
N VAL A 11 -46.69 -13.68 37.85
CA VAL A 11 -47.30 -12.75 36.88
C VAL A 11 -47.06 -11.29 37.28
N VAL A 12 -47.12 -10.96 38.57
CA VAL A 12 -46.83 -9.61 39.06
C VAL A 12 -45.34 -9.25 38.86
N VAL A 13 -44.44 -10.18 39.14
CA VAL A 13 -42.99 -9.98 38.92
C VAL A 13 -42.69 -9.85 37.43
N LEU A 14 -43.31 -10.65 36.57
CA LEU A 14 -43.15 -10.53 35.12
C LEU A 14 -43.70 -9.20 34.59
N GLY A 15 -44.84 -8.75 35.12
CA GLY A 15 -45.41 -7.43 34.80
C GLY A 15 -44.49 -6.28 35.23
N LEU A 16 -43.85 -6.38 36.39
CA LEU A 16 -42.86 -5.39 36.85
C LEU A 16 -41.59 -5.40 36.00
N LEU A 17 -41.11 -6.56 35.57
CA LEU A 17 -39.94 -6.68 34.69
C LEU A 17 -40.22 -6.17 33.28
N VAL A 18 -41.40 -6.45 32.72
CA VAL A 18 -41.85 -5.89 31.44
C VAL A 18 -42.05 -4.37 31.55
N GLY A 19 -42.62 -3.90 32.67
CA GLY A 19 -42.74 -2.47 32.97
C GLY A 19 -41.38 -1.78 33.07
N ALA A 20 -40.40 -2.38 33.75
CA ALA A 20 -39.04 -1.87 33.84
C ALA A 20 -38.31 -1.90 32.49
N TYR A 21 -38.48 -2.96 31.71
CA TYR A 21 -37.93 -3.07 30.35
C TYR A 21 -38.48 -1.97 29.44
N PHE A 22 -39.81 -1.76 29.43
CA PHE A 22 -40.42 -0.65 28.68
C PHE A 22 -40.00 0.71 29.24
N PHE A 23 -39.87 0.89 30.55
CA PHE A 23 -39.43 2.16 31.12
C PHE A 23 -37.98 2.51 30.74
N ILE A 24 -37.09 1.53 30.70
CA ILE A 24 -35.69 1.71 30.28
C ILE A 24 -35.60 1.94 28.76
N ASN A 25 -36.37 1.19 27.97
CA ASN A 25 -36.32 1.27 26.51
C ASN A 25 -37.03 2.55 25.98
N ASN A 26 -38.12 2.98 26.63
CA ASN A 26 -38.83 4.21 26.29
C ASN A 26 -38.08 5.47 26.74
N LYS A 27 -37.00 5.34 27.52
CA LYS A 27 -36.04 6.43 27.80
C LYS A 27 -34.95 6.55 26.73
N LYS A 28 -34.86 5.61 25.77
CA LYS A 28 -33.90 5.62 24.63
C LYS A 28 -34.57 5.86 23.27
N SER A 29 -35.85 6.23 23.22
CA SER A 29 -36.53 6.62 21.98
C SER A 29 -37.38 7.87 22.19
N GLY A 30 -36.71 9.01 22.37
CA GLY A 30 -37.33 10.33 22.32
C GLY A 30 -37.20 10.88 20.90
N THR A 31 -38.25 10.70 20.11
CA THR A 31 -38.46 11.37 18.82
C THR A 31 -38.63 12.87 19.05
N THR A 32 -37.94 13.63 18.21
CA THR A 32 -37.90 15.08 18.10
C THR A 32 -39.28 15.73 17.98
N ASP A 33 -39.58 16.69 18.85
CA ASP A 33 -40.48 17.80 18.55
C ASP A 33 -39.80 19.11 19.01
N PRO A 34 -39.52 20.08 18.11
CA PRO A 34 -38.61 21.19 18.38
C PRO A 34 -39.38 22.43 18.87
N ALA A 35 -39.86 22.42 20.10
CA ALA A 35 -40.24 23.67 20.76
C ALA A 35 -40.32 23.47 22.28
N SER A 36 -39.54 24.27 23.01
CA SER A 36 -39.68 24.49 24.45
C SER A 36 -39.23 23.34 25.35
N GLN A 37 -37.95 22.98 25.24
CA GLN A 37 -37.16 22.71 26.43
C GLN A 37 -36.06 23.76 26.49
N THR A 38 -36.21 24.73 27.37
CA THR A 38 -35.07 25.35 28.04
C THR A 38 -34.32 24.22 28.73
N THR A 39 -33.38 23.60 28.00
CA THR A 39 -32.23 22.93 28.59
C THR A 39 -31.58 23.96 29.51
N GLU A 40 -31.79 23.82 30.81
CA GLU A 40 -30.74 24.14 31.76
C GLU A 40 -29.50 23.42 31.23
N THR A 41 -28.62 24.15 30.56
CA THR A 41 -27.32 23.65 30.13
C THR A 41 -26.67 23.15 31.40
N ALA A 42 -26.66 21.83 31.63
CA ALA A 42 -25.89 21.24 32.70
C ALA A 42 -24.49 21.80 32.53
N LYS A 43 -24.04 22.64 33.47
CA LYS A 43 -22.74 23.32 33.36
C LYS A 43 -21.69 22.23 33.20
N SER A 44 -21.09 22.16 32.02
CA SER A 44 -19.96 21.28 31.75
C SER A 44 -18.87 21.54 32.80
N ILE A 45 -18.42 20.48 33.47
CA ILE A 45 -17.40 20.59 34.52
C ILE A 45 -16.05 20.53 33.83
N LYS A 46 -15.43 21.70 33.61
CA LYS A 46 -14.10 21.79 32.99
C LYS A 46 -13.01 21.36 33.98
N VAL A 47 -12.27 20.30 33.63
CA VAL A 47 -11.08 19.80 34.34
C VAL A 47 -9.84 20.48 33.80
N MET A 48 -9.74 20.59 32.48
CA MET A 48 -8.77 21.43 31.78
C MET A 48 -9.52 22.34 30.82
N GLU A 49 -9.00 23.55 30.67
CA GLU A 49 -9.48 24.54 29.73
C GLU A 49 -8.28 25.45 29.45
N MET A 50 -7.76 25.34 28.23
CA MET A 50 -6.52 25.95 27.76
C MET A 50 -6.69 26.30 26.28
N ASP A 51 -5.96 27.30 25.79
CA ASP A 51 -5.94 27.65 24.37
C ASP A 51 -5.03 26.67 23.61
N SER A 52 -5.62 25.78 22.80
CA SER A 52 -4.88 24.75 22.08
C SER A 52 -3.80 25.32 21.15
N GLN A 53 -4.01 26.52 20.60
CA GLN A 53 -3.05 27.18 19.72
C GLN A 53 -1.81 27.67 20.48
N LYS A 54 -1.91 27.84 21.79
CA LYS A 54 -0.81 28.25 22.67
C LYS A 54 -0.09 27.07 23.30
N ILE A 55 -0.55 25.83 23.13
CA ILE A 55 0.16 24.66 23.67
C ILE A 55 1.54 24.55 22.99
N SER A 56 2.58 24.54 23.82
CA SER A 56 3.98 24.45 23.41
C SER A 56 4.54 23.05 23.63
N SER A 57 4.06 22.32 24.65
CA SER A 57 4.41 20.92 24.84
C SER A 57 3.37 20.13 25.64
N ILE A 58 3.39 18.82 25.44
CA ILE A 58 2.70 17.83 26.27
C ILE A 58 3.76 16.87 26.82
N GLU A 59 3.85 16.74 28.13
CA GLU A 59 4.80 15.89 28.84
C GLU A 59 4.05 14.70 29.45
N TYR A 60 4.56 13.49 29.22
CA TYR A 60 3.99 12.23 29.67
C TYR A 60 4.92 11.58 30.70
N SER A 61 4.34 11.08 31.79
CA SER A 61 5.00 10.14 32.71
C SER A 61 4.00 9.03 33.04
N ASN A 62 4.19 7.86 32.43
CA ASN A 62 3.25 6.75 32.52
C ASN A 62 4.02 5.40 32.53
N PRO A 63 3.35 4.24 32.70
CA PRO A 63 4.02 2.94 32.71
C PRO A 63 4.78 2.57 31.43
N GLN A 64 4.52 3.24 30.30
CA GLN A 64 5.24 3.07 29.03
C GLN A 64 6.52 3.91 28.96
N GLY A 65 6.74 4.81 29.93
CA GLY A 65 7.93 5.63 30.05
C GLY A 65 7.64 7.13 30.19
N GLU A 66 8.71 7.92 30.08
CA GLU A 66 8.66 9.38 30.14
C GLU A 66 9.10 9.98 28.80
N PHE A 67 8.28 10.86 28.24
CA PHE A 67 8.57 11.56 27.00
C PHE A 67 7.72 12.82 26.88
N SER A 68 8.06 13.68 25.93
CA SER A 68 7.29 14.87 25.64
C SER A 68 7.18 15.10 24.14
N ILE A 69 6.09 15.74 23.73
CA ILE A 69 5.88 16.22 22.38
C ILE A 69 5.93 17.74 22.45
N LYS A 70 6.86 18.35 21.71
CA LYS A 70 7.21 19.77 21.77
C LYS A 70 7.01 20.42 20.42
N ARG A 71 6.42 21.61 20.40
CA ARG A 71 6.23 22.38 19.18
C ARG A 71 7.55 23.00 18.74
N LYS A 72 7.93 22.81 17.47
CA LYS A 72 9.13 23.36 16.83
C LYS A 72 8.72 23.98 15.49
N GLY A 73 8.51 25.30 15.49
CA GLY A 73 7.92 26.01 14.37
C GLY A 73 6.49 25.50 14.11
N ASP A 74 6.23 25.06 12.88
CA ASP A 74 4.93 24.52 12.47
C ASP A 74 4.80 23.00 12.64
N THR A 75 5.81 22.35 13.24
CA THR A 75 5.86 20.90 13.43
C THR A 75 5.98 20.52 14.89
N TRP A 76 5.69 19.25 15.19
CA TRP A 76 5.89 18.67 16.52
C TRP A 76 7.09 17.71 16.49
N VAL A 77 7.89 17.73 17.55
CA VAL A 77 9.03 16.83 17.75
C VAL A 77 8.91 16.14 19.10
N MET A 78 9.53 14.97 19.26
CA MET A 78 9.52 14.23 20.51
C MET A 78 10.86 14.35 21.25
N ASP A 79 10.79 14.38 22.58
CA ASP A 79 11.95 14.39 23.48
C ASP A 79 11.75 13.33 24.59
N PRO A 80 12.67 12.35 24.76
CA PRO A 80 13.91 12.14 23.99
C PRO A 80 13.68 11.98 22.48
N VAL A 81 14.74 12.23 21.69
CA VAL A 81 14.67 12.17 20.22
C VAL A 81 14.08 10.83 19.76
N PHE A 82 13.09 10.91 18.88
CA PHE A 82 12.42 9.77 18.27
C PHE A 82 12.77 9.71 16.78
N GLU A 83 13.19 8.54 16.29
CA GLU A 83 13.73 8.41 14.93
C GLU A 83 12.64 8.37 13.85
N LEU A 84 11.39 8.07 14.22
CA LEU A 84 10.26 8.13 13.30
C LEU A 84 9.62 9.52 13.30
N ALA A 85 9.14 9.93 12.13
CA ALA A 85 8.30 11.11 12.01
C ALA A 85 7.03 10.93 12.84
N LEU A 86 6.52 12.03 13.41
CA LEU A 86 5.25 11.99 14.13
C LEU A 86 4.07 12.10 13.18
N ASP A 87 3.00 11.38 13.47
CA ASP A 87 1.72 11.53 12.78
C ASP A 87 1.05 12.83 13.22
N LYS A 88 1.00 13.80 12.30
CA LYS A 88 0.50 15.14 12.57
C LYS A 88 -0.94 15.12 13.09
N ASN A 89 -1.80 14.29 12.51
CA ASN A 89 -3.22 14.24 12.89
C ASN A 89 -3.39 13.69 14.31
N THR A 90 -2.67 12.63 14.66
CA THR A 90 -2.67 12.03 16.00
C THR A 90 -2.20 13.04 17.05
N VAL A 91 -1.11 13.76 16.77
CA VAL A 91 -0.61 14.80 17.67
C VAL A 91 -1.61 15.96 17.81
N ASP A 92 -2.12 16.51 16.70
CA ASP A 92 -3.03 17.66 16.74
C ASP A 92 -4.38 17.33 17.41
N ASN A 93 -4.89 16.12 17.20
CA ASN A 93 -6.07 15.62 17.91
C ASN A 93 -5.81 15.53 19.41
N THR A 94 -4.66 14.98 19.81
CA THR A 94 -4.26 14.87 21.22
C THR A 94 -4.13 16.25 21.87
N VAL A 95 -3.51 17.21 21.18
CA VAL A 95 -3.38 18.61 21.62
C VAL A 95 -4.76 19.24 21.82
N SER A 96 -5.67 19.04 20.87
CA SER A 96 -7.01 19.61 20.93
C SER A 96 -7.84 18.99 22.06
N SER A 97 -7.77 17.66 22.24
CA SER A 97 -8.50 16.95 23.29
C SER A 97 -7.97 17.27 24.69
N LEU A 98 -6.66 17.41 24.87
CA LEU A 98 -6.08 17.74 26.18
C LEU A 98 -6.18 19.24 26.53
N ALA A 99 -6.42 20.11 25.54
CA ALA A 99 -6.67 21.52 25.80
C ALA A 99 -8.00 21.75 26.54
N ASP A 100 -9.00 20.90 26.29
CA ASP A 100 -10.36 21.04 26.80
C ASP A 100 -10.92 19.72 27.34
N VAL A 101 -10.58 19.41 28.59
CA VAL A 101 -10.99 18.18 29.26
C VAL A 101 -12.25 18.43 30.09
N GLU A 102 -13.35 17.78 29.70
CA GLU A 102 -14.62 17.85 30.41
C GLU A 102 -14.83 16.63 31.30
N ALA A 103 -15.20 16.85 32.56
CA ALA A 103 -15.61 15.81 33.48
C ALA A 103 -17.08 15.41 33.26
N ASN A 104 -17.30 14.10 33.28
CA ASN A 104 -18.62 13.51 33.33
C ASN A 104 -19.24 13.68 34.72
N LYS A 105 -18.44 13.52 35.79
CA LYS A 105 -18.89 13.78 37.16
C LYS A 105 -17.75 14.12 38.13
N VAL A 106 -18.11 14.74 39.26
CA VAL A 106 -17.28 14.76 40.47
C VAL A 106 -17.55 13.48 41.26
N VAL A 107 -16.52 12.68 41.51
CA VAL A 107 -16.60 11.40 42.23
C VAL A 107 -16.39 11.61 43.72
N ALA A 108 -15.46 12.48 44.08
CA ALA A 108 -15.14 12.84 45.45
C ALA A 108 -14.66 14.28 45.51
N GLU A 109 -15.13 15.04 46.50
CA GLU A 109 -14.65 16.41 46.76
C GLU A 109 -13.24 16.42 47.37
N ASN A 110 -12.94 15.38 48.15
CA ASN A 110 -11.62 15.02 48.68
C ASN A 110 -11.66 13.52 49.04
N SER A 111 -10.51 12.82 48.99
CA SER A 111 -10.42 11.42 49.41
C SER A 111 -9.01 11.05 49.86
N ASP A 112 -8.91 10.41 51.02
CA ASP A 112 -7.66 9.80 51.50
C ASP A 112 -7.40 8.42 50.87
N ARG A 113 -8.37 7.88 50.12
CA ARG A 113 -8.32 6.55 49.51
C ARG A 113 -7.98 6.62 48.02
N LEU A 114 -6.87 7.27 47.68
CA LEU A 114 -6.45 7.45 46.28
C LEU A 114 -6.21 6.13 45.53
N SER A 115 -5.79 5.08 46.24
CA SER A 115 -5.57 3.74 45.69
C SER A 115 -6.84 3.08 45.15
N ASP A 116 -8.02 3.38 45.71
CA ASP A 116 -9.30 2.87 45.19
C ASP A 116 -9.55 3.33 43.74
N PHE A 117 -8.95 4.46 43.34
CA PHE A 117 -9.07 5.07 42.03
C PHE A 117 -7.83 4.85 41.16
N GLY A 118 -6.77 4.19 41.67
CA GLY A 118 -5.47 4.10 41.01
C GLY A 118 -4.71 5.43 40.93
N LEU A 119 -5.05 6.40 41.78
CA LEU A 119 -4.43 7.73 41.84
C LEU A 119 -3.29 7.82 42.87
N ASP A 120 -2.93 6.71 43.51
CA ASP A 120 -1.72 6.56 44.32
C ASP A 120 -0.47 6.34 43.46
N LYS A 121 -0.63 5.77 42.25
CA LYS A 121 0.39 5.63 41.21
C LYS A 121 -0.18 6.02 39.83
N PRO A 122 -0.57 7.30 39.66
CA PRO A 122 -1.24 7.73 38.45
C PRO A 122 -0.30 7.74 37.25
N SER A 123 -0.86 7.64 36.05
CA SER A 123 -0.22 8.17 34.85
C SER A 123 -0.43 9.67 34.81
N VAL A 124 0.57 10.42 34.38
CA VAL A 124 0.57 11.88 34.41
C VAL A 124 0.71 12.43 33.01
N VAL A 125 -0.13 13.40 32.68
CA VAL A 125 0.06 14.26 31.51
C VAL A 125 0.11 15.72 31.94
N LYS A 126 1.12 16.45 31.48
CA LYS A 126 1.29 17.88 31.75
C LYS A 126 1.27 18.65 30.44
N VAL A 127 0.30 19.54 30.31
CA VAL A 127 0.11 20.42 29.15
C VAL A 127 0.74 21.77 29.49
N VAL A 128 1.67 22.23 28.65
CA VAL A 128 2.43 23.47 28.85
C VAL A 128 2.10 24.45 27.73
N LEU A 129 1.82 25.71 28.07
CA LEU A 129 1.59 26.80 27.13
C LEU A 129 2.90 27.52 26.75
N SER A 130 2.84 28.32 25.70
CA SER A 130 3.96 29.13 25.20
C SER A 130 4.42 30.21 26.18
N ASP A 131 3.58 30.62 27.13
CA ASP A 131 3.94 31.53 28.22
C ASP A 131 4.58 30.83 29.44
N GLY A 132 4.74 29.50 29.38
CA GLY A 132 5.30 28.67 30.44
C GLY A 132 4.30 28.24 31.52
N SER A 133 3.06 28.72 31.48
CA SER A 133 2.00 28.20 32.34
C SER A 133 1.67 26.74 31.98
N SER A 134 1.24 25.94 32.94
CA SER A 134 0.92 24.53 32.71
C SER A 134 -0.18 24.01 33.62
N LYS A 135 -0.86 22.96 33.17
CA LYS A 135 -1.79 22.14 33.97
C LYS A 135 -1.36 20.68 33.88
N GLU A 136 -1.45 19.98 35.00
CA GLU A 136 -1.06 18.57 35.10
C GLU A 136 -2.27 17.74 35.57
N LEU A 137 -2.54 16.67 34.83
CA LEU A 137 -3.64 15.74 35.05
C LEU A 137 -3.09 14.38 35.46
N GLU A 138 -3.49 13.92 36.64
CA GLU A 138 -3.22 12.59 37.18
C GLU A 138 -4.37 11.66 36.76
N VAL A 139 -4.05 10.54 36.11
CA VAL A 139 -5.01 9.58 35.53
C VAL A 139 -4.82 8.22 36.16
N GLY A 140 -5.90 7.73 36.79
CA GLY A 140 -5.94 6.48 37.52
C GLY A 140 -6.52 5.32 36.71
N ASN A 141 -7.31 4.48 37.37
CA ASN A 141 -7.95 3.30 36.78
C ASN A 141 -9.22 3.66 36.00
N LYS A 142 -9.63 2.77 35.10
CA LYS A 142 -10.99 2.78 34.55
C LYS A 142 -12.02 2.62 35.67
N SER A 143 -13.18 3.21 35.48
CA SER A 143 -14.35 2.95 36.30
C SER A 143 -14.77 1.47 36.17
N PRO A 144 -15.58 0.93 37.10
CA PRO A 144 -16.05 -0.45 37.02
C PRO A 144 -16.82 -0.80 35.74
N THR A 145 -17.40 0.19 35.05
CA THR A 145 -18.09 -0.02 33.76
C THR A 145 -17.14 0.03 32.58
N GLY A 146 -15.92 0.55 32.75
CA GLY A 146 -14.93 0.75 31.69
C GLY A 146 -15.19 1.98 30.80
N GLU A 147 -16.32 2.67 30.97
CA GLU A 147 -16.71 3.83 30.14
C GLU A 147 -15.97 5.12 30.50
N ASP A 148 -15.54 5.22 31.76
CA ASP A 148 -14.92 6.40 32.36
C ASP A 148 -13.53 6.05 32.91
N VAL A 149 -12.68 7.07 33.08
CA VAL A 149 -11.42 6.97 33.83
C VAL A 149 -11.39 7.99 34.96
N TYR A 150 -10.84 7.61 36.11
CA TYR A 150 -10.67 8.52 37.24
C TYR A 150 -9.51 9.48 36.98
N VAL A 151 -9.76 10.78 37.20
CA VAL A 151 -8.73 11.81 37.03
C VAL A 151 -8.74 12.81 38.17
N LYS A 152 -7.58 13.43 38.40
CA LYS A 152 -7.37 14.49 39.39
C LYS A 152 -6.43 15.53 38.81
N VAL A 153 -6.78 16.81 38.95
CA VAL A 153 -5.87 17.90 38.61
C VAL A 153 -4.84 18.01 39.73
N LYS A 154 -3.55 18.04 39.38
CA LYS A 154 -2.48 18.11 40.39
C LYS A 154 -2.65 19.34 41.28
N GLY A 155 -2.50 19.13 42.59
CA GLY A 155 -2.68 20.17 43.60
C GLY A 155 -4.15 20.47 43.97
N GLN A 156 -5.13 19.81 43.36
CA GLN A 156 -6.55 19.95 43.72
C GLN A 156 -7.08 18.68 44.40
N PRO A 157 -7.97 18.79 45.41
CA PRO A 157 -8.45 17.62 46.16
C PRO A 157 -9.52 16.80 45.43
N LYS A 158 -10.21 17.42 44.46
CA LYS A 158 -11.35 16.80 43.76
C LYS A 158 -10.90 15.69 42.82
N ILE A 159 -11.66 14.59 42.83
CA ILE A 159 -11.53 13.48 41.89
C ILE A 159 -12.73 13.50 40.96
N TYR A 160 -12.47 13.40 39.67
CA TYR A 160 -13.47 13.41 38.61
C TYR A 160 -13.49 12.07 37.87
N THR A 161 -14.57 11.81 37.14
CA THR A 161 -14.49 10.92 35.97
C THR A 161 -14.52 11.74 34.69
N VAL A 162 -13.75 11.30 33.70
CA VAL A 162 -13.79 11.76 32.31
C VAL A 162 -14.00 10.55 31.41
N GLY A 163 -14.34 10.77 30.13
CA GLY A 163 -14.52 9.68 29.18
C GLY A 163 -13.29 8.79 29.06
N GLY A 164 -13.48 7.48 28.93
CA GLY A 164 -12.39 6.49 28.91
C GLY A 164 -11.37 6.70 27.79
N TYR A 165 -11.72 7.38 26.71
CA TYR A 165 -10.80 7.70 25.60
C TYR A 165 -9.59 8.56 26.04
N TYR A 166 -9.68 9.30 27.15
CA TYR A 166 -8.53 10.02 27.68
C TYR A 166 -7.43 9.08 28.18
N GLU A 167 -7.79 7.89 28.66
CA GLU A 167 -6.78 6.89 28.99
C GLU A 167 -6.00 6.46 27.75
N ASP A 168 -6.70 6.24 26.63
CA ASP A 168 -6.11 5.84 25.35
C ASP A 168 -5.24 6.96 24.72
N MET A 169 -5.30 8.18 25.24
CA MET A 169 -4.43 9.32 24.85
C MET A 169 -3.29 9.59 25.83
N ILE A 170 -3.41 9.13 27.08
CA ILE A 170 -2.48 9.47 28.18
C ILE A 170 -1.58 8.28 28.55
N LYS A 171 -2.12 7.06 28.55
CA LYS A 171 -1.38 5.83 28.84
C LYS A 171 -0.80 5.21 27.57
N VAL A 172 -0.21 6.06 26.72
CA VAL A 172 0.34 5.69 25.42
C VAL A 172 1.86 5.59 25.47
N SER A 173 2.42 4.75 24.61
CA SER A 173 3.85 4.75 24.32
C SER A 173 4.19 5.80 23.27
N ARG A 174 5.49 6.08 23.10
CA ARG A 174 6.01 6.97 22.04
C ARG A 174 5.54 6.55 20.64
N GLY A 175 5.38 5.25 20.42
CA GLY A 175 4.94 4.69 19.14
C GLY A 175 3.51 5.03 18.74
N HIS A 176 2.65 5.41 19.68
CA HIS A 176 1.29 5.89 19.37
C HIS A 176 1.32 7.09 18.43
N PHE A 177 2.33 7.95 18.57
CA PHE A 177 2.47 9.17 17.77
C PHE A 177 3.28 8.97 16.50
N ALA A 178 3.78 7.77 16.21
CA ALA A 178 4.59 7.53 15.02
C ALA A 178 3.73 7.57 13.75
N SER A 179 4.24 8.24 12.72
CA SER A 179 3.70 8.08 11.37
C SER A 179 3.90 6.64 10.93
N LYS A 180 2.80 6.01 10.55
CA LYS A 180 2.82 4.62 10.08
C LYS A 180 3.26 4.49 8.63
N GLN A 181 3.22 5.57 7.85
CA GLN A 181 3.61 5.54 6.44
C GLN A 181 5.13 5.39 6.29
N ILE A 182 5.57 4.37 5.55
CA ILE A 182 6.99 4.16 5.28
C ILE A 182 7.55 5.22 4.31
N LEU A 183 6.80 5.49 3.24
CA LEU A 183 7.13 6.49 2.24
C LEU A 183 5.83 7.07 1.65
N PRO A 184 5.43 8.29 2.04
CA PRO A 184 4.16 8.90 1.62
C PRO A 184 4.26 9.48 0.20
N VAL A 185 4.25 8.62 -0.81
CA VAL A 185 4.31 8.99 -2.24
C VAL A 185 3.28 8.21 -3.05
N GLU A 186 2.80 8.82 -4.13
CA GLU A 186 1.88 8.17 -5.06
C GLU A 186 2.61 7.14 -5.93
N ALA A 187 1.97 6.00 -6.18
CA ALA A 187 2.50 4.91 -7.02
C ALA A 187 2.97 5.40 -8.40
N THR A 188 2.20 6.28 -9.03
CA THR A 188 2.49 6.85 -10.37
C THR A 188 3.72 7.75 -10.40
N THR A 189 4.21 8.20 -9.23
CA THR A 189 5.41 9.04 -9.13
C THR A 189 6.68 8.25 -8.94
N ILE A 190 6.59 6.95 -8.64
CA ILE A 190 7.74 6.09 -8.41
C ILE A 190 8.59 6.01 -9.68
N LYS A 191 9.89 6.20 -9.50
CA LYS A 191 10.92 6.15 -10.55
C LYS A 191 11.90 5.01 -10.37
N LYS A 192 11.96 4.44 -9.16
CA LYS A 192 12.91 3.40 -8.80
C LYS A 192 12.24 2.35 -7.93
N PHE A 193 12.47 1.08 -8.23
CA PHE A 193 12.11 -0.06 -7.40
C PHE A 193 13.24 -1.09 -7.42
N GLU A 194 13.81 -1.43 -6.27
CA GLU A 194 14.82 -2.48 -6.13
C GLU A 194 14.36 -3.51 -5.12
N TYR A 195 14.61 -4.77 -5.43
CA TYR A 195 14.33 -5.88 -4.55
C TYR A 195 15.55 -6.80 -4.45
N LYS A 196 15.99 -7.04 -3.21
CA LYS A 196 16.99 -8.04 -2.89
C LYS A 196 16.40 -9.10 -1.98
N LYS A 197 16.87 -10.33 -2.18
CA LYS A 197 16.60 -11.49 -1.32
C LYS A 197 17.94 -12.14 -0.96
N ASP A 198 18.16 -12.43 0.31
CA ASP A 198 19.43 -12.98 0.85
C ASP A 198 20.65 -12.15 0.41
N ALA A 199 20.53 -10.81 0.52
CA ALA A 199 21.50 -9.82 0.04
C ALA A 199 21.85 -9.87 -1.47
N LYS A 200 21.15 -10.69 -2.27
CA LYS A 200 21.31 -10.76 -3.73
C LYS A 200 20.25 -9.93 -4.43
N MET A 201 20.69 -9.08 -5.35
CA MET A 201 19.80 -8.32 -6.23
C MET A 201 18.96 -9.28 -7.08
N GLN A 202 17.66 -9.30 -6.84
CA GLN A 202 16.71 -10.05 -7.66
C GLN A 202 16.39 -9.24 -8.91
N TYR A 203 16.03 -7.97 -8.73
CA TYR A 203 15.88 -7.02 -9.81
C TYR A 203 15.90 -5.57 -9.31
N SER A 204 16.41 -4.68 -10.16
CA SER A 204 16.32 -3.23 -10.03
C SER A 204 15.61 -2.69 -11.26
N ILE A 205 14.58 -1.88 -11.04
CA ILE A 205 13.73 -1.31 -12.08
C ILE A 205 13.85 0.21 -12.07
N ASP A 206 14.19 0.76 -13.24
CA ASP A 206 14.03 2.17 -13.53
C ASP A 206 12.69 2.37 -14.24
N ILE A 207 11.88 3.28 -13.72
CA ILE A 207 10.55 3.60 -14.23
C ILE A 207 10.60 5.00 -14.83
N GLU A 208 10.77 5.08 -16.15
CA GLU A 208 10.72 6.36 -16.85
C GLU A 208 9.26 6.84 -16.95
N SER A 209 8.36 5.94 -17.34
CA SER A 209 6.91 6.15 -17.44
C SER A 209 6.13 4.85 -17.19
N GLU A 210 4.80 4.90 -17.17
CA GLU A 210 3.95 3.70 -17.04
C GLU A 210 4.13 2.70 -18.20
N SER A 211 4.61 3.16 -19.35
CA SER A 211 4.85 2.35 -20.54
C SER A 211 6.33 2.07 -20.83
N ASP A 212 7.25 2.69 -20.08
CA ASP A 212 8.70 2.51 -20.23
C ASP A 212 9.32 2.23 -18.87
N MET A 213 9.57 0.94 -18.64
CA MET A 213 10.13 0.40 -17.40
C MET A 213 11.23 -0.59 -17.77
N LYS A 214 12.42 -0.37 -17.22
CA LYS A 214 13.62 -1.14 -17.57
C LYS A 214 14.17 -1.84 -16.35
N ILE A 215 14.43 -3.13 -16.50
CA ILE A 215 15.29 -3.86 -15.56
C ILE A 215 16.71 -3.40 -15.86
N VAL A 216 17.39 -2.84 -14.85
CA VAL A 216 18.76 -2.34 -14.95
C VAL A 216 19.78 -3.23 -14.25
N ALA A 217 19.32 -4.09 -13.33
CA ALA A 217 20.12 -5.13 -12.69
C ALA A 217 19.24 -6.34 -12.32
N PRO A 218 19.79 -7.57 -12.26
CA PRO A 218 21.18 -7.93 -12.56
C PRO A 218 21.48 -7.97 -14.08
N ILE A 219 20.45 -7.86 -14.92
CA ILE A 219 20.56 -7.79 -16.38
C ILE A 219 19.93 -6.49 -16.88
N LYS A 220 20.16 -6.16 -18.16
CA LYS A 220 19.49 -5.06 -18.85
C LYS A 220 18.41 -5.61 -19.78
N GLU A 221 17.14 -5.41 -19.43
CA GLU A 221 15.97 -5.94 -20.16
C GLU A 221 14.75 -5.01 -19.99
N GLU A 222 13.79 -5.12 -20.91
CA GLU A 222 12.48 -4.49 -20.75
C GLU A 222 11.69 -5.20 -19.64
N ALA A 223 11.02 -4.44 -18.78
CA ALA A 223 10.20 -4.98 -17.70
C ALA A 223 8.76 -5.24 -18.17
N ASP A 224 8.09 -6.20 -17.54
CA ASP A 224 6.64 -6.36 -17.63
C ASP A 224 5.99 -5.20 -16.87
N THR A 225 5.56 -4.18 -17.61
CA THR A 225 4.99 -2.95 -17.05
C THR A 225 3.74 -3.20 -16.21
N THR A 226 2.95 -4.24 -16.54
CA THR A 226 1.75 -4.58 -15.78
C THR A 226 2.12 -5.13 -14.41
N LYS A 227 3.06 -6.08 -14.38
CA LYS A 227 3.53 -6.65 -13.11
C LYS A 227 4.23 -5.60 -12.26
N ILE A 228 5.15 -4.82 -12.83
CA ILE A 228 5.84 -3.77 -12.06
C ILE A 228 4.85 -2.75 -11.51
N SER A 229 3.84 -2.33 -12.28
CA SER A 229 2.81 -1.43 -11.78
C SER A 229 2.05 -2.01 -10.58
N GLN A 230 1.71 -3.30 -10.60
CA GLN A 230 1.09 -3.98 -9.46
C GLN A 230 2.02 -4.04 -8.24
N LEU A 231 3.32 -4.29 -8.45
CA LEU A 231 4.30 -4.30 -7.36
C LEU A 231 4.41 -2.92 -6.70
N VAL A 232 4.52 -1.88 -7.53
CA VAL A 232 4.63 -0.50 -7.08
C VAL A 232 3.36 -0.05 -6.35
N GLN A 233 2.17 -0.36 -6.86
CA GLN A 233 0.90 -0.06 -6.19
C GLN A 233 0.79 -0.70 -4.81
N THR A 234 1.37 -1.89 -4.65
CA THR A 234 1.35 -2.63 -3.39
C THR A 234 2.39 -2.09 -2.41
N VAL A 235 3.62 -1.84 -2.85
CA VAL A 235 4.71 -1.43 -1.96
C VAL A 235 4.48 -0.06 -1.34
N VAL A 236 3.84 0.88 -2.05
CA VAL A 236 3.54 2.21 -1.51
C VAL A 236 2.47 2.19 -0.40
N GLN A 237 1.70 1.10 -0.29
CA GLN A 237 0.74 0.88 0.79
C GLN A 237 1.38 0.25 2.03
N LEU A 238 2.70 0.01 2.04
CA LEU A 238 3.37 -0.52 3.22
C LEU A 238 3.36 0.50 4.35
N GLU A 239 2.91 0.01 5.51
CA GLU A 239 2.82 0.77 6.74
C GLU A 239 3.46 0.00 7.89
N ILE A 240 4.04 0.75 8.82
CA ILE A 240 4.44 0.27 10.13
C ILE A 240 3.18 -0.16 10.88
N LYS A 241 3.12 -1.43 11.29
CA LYS A 241 2.02 -1.97 12.09
C LYS A 241 2.23 -1.62 13.57
N ASP A 242 3.36 -2.05 14.14
CA ASP A 242 3.74 -1.80 15.53
C ASP A 242 5.22 -1.45 15.64
N ILE A 243 5.57 -0.70 16.70
CA ILE A 243 6.96 -0.49 17.10
C ILE A 243 7.31 -1.52 18.17
N VAL A 244 8.39 -2.25 17.96
CA VAL A 244 8.77 -3.40 18.79
C VAL A 244 9.83 -3.00 19.81
N GLU A 245 10.90 -2.35 19.36
CA GLU A 245 12.01 -1.99 20.22
C GLU A 245 12.76 -0.76 19.68
N GLU A 246 13.02 0.20 20.56
CA GLU A 246 13.93 1.31 20.31
C GLU A 246 15.33 0.97 20.83
N LYS A 247 16.36 1.35 20.08
CA LYS A 247 17.77 1.11 20.41
C LYS A 247 18.05 -0.38 20.72
N PRO A 248 17.70 -1.29 19.78
CA PRO A 248 17.90 -2.72 19.98
C PRO A 248 19.38 -3.03 20.25
N SER A 249 19.65 -3.84 21.27
CA SER A 249 21.01 -4.31 21.58
C SER A 249 21.42 -5.54 20.76
N ASP A 250 20.45 -6.25 20.20
CA ASP A 250 20.63 -7.45 19.38
C ASP A 250 19.61 -7.45 18.24
N LEU A 251 20.09 -7.39 17.00
CA LEU A 251 19.24 -7.46 15.80
C LEU A 251 19.01 -8.90 15.32
N ALA A 252 19.80 -9.87 15.79
CA ALA A 252 19.70 -11.26 15.36
C ALA A 252 18.40 -11.93 15.82
N LYS A 253 17.87 -11.53 16.99
CA LYS A 253 16.53 -11.95 17.45
C LYS A 253 15.37 -11.58 16.52
N TYR A 254 15.62 -10.68 15.55
CA TYR A 254 14.64 -10.22 14.58
C TYR A 254 15.00 -10.64 13.14
N GLY A 255 16.09 -11.37 12.94
CA GLY A 255 16.65 -11.62 11.61
C GLY A 255 17.09 -10.34 10.88
N LEU A 256 17.36 -9.25 11.59
CA LEU A 256 17.71 -7.94 11.00
C LEU A 256 19.22 -7.68 10.97
N ASP A 257 20.03 -8.56 11.56
CA ASP A 257 21.48 -8.61 11.33
C ASP A 257 21.81 -9.17 9.93
N LYS A 258 20.95 -10.05 9.41
CA LYS A 258 20.97 -10.62 8.06
C LYS A 258 19.55 -10.63 7.48
N PRO A 259 19.03 -9.46 7.07
CA PRO A 259 17.66 -9.37 6.55
C PRO A 259 17.46 -10.28 5.33
N GLU A 260 16.38 -11.05 5.36
CA GLU A 260 16.00 -11.94 4.25
C GLU A 260 15.64 -11.10 3.01
N TYR A 261 15.00 -9.95 3.21
CA TYR A 261 14.59 -9.07 2.13
C TYR A 261 15.04 -7.62 2.34
N GLU A 262 15.37 -6.95 1.24
CA GLU A 262 15.59 -5.52 1.18
C GLU A 262 14.79 -4.95 0.02
N VAL A 263 13.92 -3.98 0.32
CA VAL A 263 13.07 -3.31 -0.66
C VAL A 263 13.40 -1.83 -0.66
N THR A 264 13.81 -1.31 -1.81
CA THR A 264 14.07 0.13 -2.01
C THR A 264 13.11 0.67 -3.05
N TYR A 265 12.39 1.74 -2.74
CA TYR A 265 11.50 2.37 -3.70
C TYR A 265 11.43 3.88 -3.47
N GLY A 266 11.13 4.62 -4.54
CA GLY A 266 11.10 6.07 -4.45
C GLY A 266 10.84 6.80 -5.76
N ASN A 267 10.63 8.10 -5.61
CA ASN A 267 10.59 9.06 -6.71
C ASN A 267 11.89 9.89 -6.73
N LYS A 268 11.94 10.94 -7.54
CA LYS A 268 13.14 11.80 -7.68
C LYS A 268 13.48 12.57 -6.39
N ASN A 269 12.53 12.78 -5.49
CA ASN A 269 12.68 13.63 -4.30
C ASN A 269 12.92 12.81 -3.03
N ALA A 270 12.35 11.61 -2.96
CA ALA A 270 12.41 10.75 -1.79
C ALA A 270 12.53 9.28 -2.19
N THR A 271 13.47 8.58 -1.56
CA THR A 271 13.66 7.13 -1.68
C THR A 271 13.77 6.55 -0.28
N LYS A 272 13.17 5.38 -0.08
CA LYS A 272 13.22 4.66 1.19
C LYS A 272 13.66 3.23 0.97
N THR A 273 14.48 2.72 1.87
CA THR A 273 14.85 1.31 1.96
C THR A 273 14.28 0.73 3.24
N VAL A 274 13.64 -0.43 3.13
CA VAL A 274 13.14 -1.22 4.25
C VAL A 274 13.85 -2.58 4.23
N LEU A 275 14.46 -2.91 5.36
CA LEU A 275 15.02 -4.24 5.62
C LEU A 275 13.95 -5.07 6.33
N LEU A 276 13.71 -6.28 5.86
CA LEU A 276 12.74 -7.21 6.41
C LEU A 276 13.47 -8.46 6.90
N GLY A 277 13.24 -8.82 8.15
CA GLY A 277 13.84 -9.97 8.82
C GLY A 277 12.82 -11.09 9.04
N ASP A 278 12.93 -11.74 10.20
CA ASP A 278 12.15 -12.91 10.53
C ASP A 278 10.65 -12.60 10.69
N LYS A 279 9.84 -13.66 10.56
CA LYS A 279 8.42 -13.58 10.86
C LYS A 279 8.19 -13.24 12.33
N ALA A 280 7.40 -12.20 12.56
CA ALA A 280 6.98 -11.80 13.89
C ALA A 280 6.03 -12.85 14.48
N GLY A 281 6.29 -13.28 15.73
CA GLY A 281 5.41 -14.20 16.45
C GLY A 281 4.16 -13.49 17.00
N ALA A 282 3.15 -14.24 17.42
CA ALA A 282 1.88 -13.71 17.94
C ALA A 282 2.00 -12.76 19.15
N GLY A 283 3.16 -12.71 19.83
CA GLY A 283 3.46 -11.80 20.94
C GLY A 283 4.21 -10.52 20.56
N ALA A 284 4.54 -10.32 19.29
CA ALA A 284 5.24 -9.13 18.79
C ALA A 284 4.30 -7.95 18.46
N GLU A 285 2.99 -8.19 18.53
CA GLU A 285 1.97 -7.17 18.34
C GLU A 285 1.71 -6.44 19.66
N ALA A 286 2.16 -5.20 19.75
CA ALA A 286 1.87 -4.36 20.91
C ALA A 286 0.37 -4.02 21.02
N SER A 287 -0.40 -4.19 19.93
CA SER A 287 -1.81 -3.82 19.84
C SER A 287 -2.79 -4.97 19.55
N GLY A 288 -2.66 -6.13 20.21
CA GLY A 288 -3.73 -7.15 20.30
C GLY A 288 -4.43 -7.56 18.98
N SER A 289 -3.74 -7.49 17.84
CA SER A 289 -4.35 -7.56 16.51
C SER A 289 -4.21 -8.96 15.93
N SER A 290 -4.95 -9.90 16.54
CA SER A 290 -5.03 -11.36 16.27
C SER A 290 -5.21 -11.86 14.82
N SER A 291 -5.01 -11.02 13.80
CA SER A 291 -4.90 -11.42 12.41
C SER A 291 -3.73 -12.39 12.17
N GLU A 292 -4.02 -13.53 11.55
CA GLU A 292 -3.09 -14.49 10.94
C GLU A 292 -2.30 -13.86 9.75
N GLY A 293 -1.79 -12.64 9.91
CA GLY A 293 -1.05 -11.93 8.88
C GLY A 293 0.36 -12.48 8.71
N ASN A 294 0.90 -12.34 7.49
CA ASN A 294 2.33 -12.50 7.28
C ASN A 294 3.03 -11.22 7.73
N ILE A 295 3.41 -11.16 9.01
CA ILE A 295 4.04 -9.99 9.62
C ILE A 295 5.53 -10.26 9.77
N LEU A 296 6.38 -9.35 9.28
CA LEU A 296 7.83 -9.43 9.45
C LEU A 296 8.33 -8.32 10.36
N TYR A 297 9.42 -8.60 11.08
CA TYR A 297 10.22 -7.55 11.68
C TYR A 297 10.91 -6.73 10.59
N ALA A 298 11.06 -5.43 10.82
CA ALA A 298 11.62 -4.50 9.86
C ALA A 298 12.40 -3.38 10.53
N LYS A 299 13.35 -2.81 9.78
CA LYS A 299 14.00 -1.54 10.11
C LYS A 299 14.40 -0.77 8.86
N TYR A 300 14.65 0.52 9.02
CA TYR A 300 15.40 1.28 8.02
C TYR A 300 16.90 1.05 8.23
N PRO A 301 17.75 1.03 7.19
CA PRO A 301 19.19 0.74 7.32
C PRO A 301 19.88 1.57 8.41
N ASP A 302 19.65 2.89 8.43
CA ASP A 302 20.31 3.82 9.33
C ASP A 302 19.56 4.10 10.65
N ALA A 303 18.44 3.40 10.89
CA ALA A 303 17.62 3.61 12.08
C ALA A 303 17.86 2.53 13.15
N ASN A 304 17.89 2.94 14.43
CA ASN A 304 17.94 2.09 15.61
C ASN A 304 16.54 1.87 16.19
N ILE A 305 15.58 1.55 15.33
CA ILE A 305 14.23 1.21 15.72
C ILE A 305 13.77 -0.01 14.94
N VAL A 306 13.26 -1.00 15.66
CA VAL A 306 12.65 -2.20 15.10
C VAL A 306 11.14 -2.03 15.16
N PHE A 307 10.50 -2.28 14.04
CA PHE A 307 9.05 -2.24 13.90
C PHE A 307 8.58 -3.48 13.14
N THR A 308 7.28 -3.67 13.06
CA THR A 308 6.67 -4.71 12.24
C THR A 308 5.97 -4.12 11.03
N VAL A 309 5.90 -4.90 9.96
CA VAL A 309 5.13 -4.58 8.76
C VAL A 309 4.31 -5.79 8.35
N ASP A 310 3.08 -5.56 7.91
CA ASP A 310 2.26 -6.60 7.30
C ASP A 310 2.63 -6.72 5.82
N VAL A 311 3.29 -7.83 5.49
CA VAL A 311 3.72 -8.13 4.12
C VAL A 311 2.76 -9.07 3.39
N SER A 312 1.58 -9.33 3.93
CA SER A 312 0.59 -10.24 3.31
C SER A 312 0.21 -9.79 1.89
N LYS A 313 0.27 -8.49 1.62
CA LYS A 313 0.02 -7.93 0.28
C LYS A 313 1.24 -7.97 -0.64
N LEU A 314 2.47 -8.11 -0.12
CA LEU A 314 3.70 -8.13 -0.92
C LEU A 314 3.88 -9.47 -1.65
N THR A 315 3.04 -9.71 -2.64
CA THR A 315 3.10 -10.90 -3.52
C THR A 315 4.40 -10.99 -4.31
N PHE A 316 5.21 -9.93 -4.33
CA PHE A 316 6.51 -9.93 -5.00
C PHE A 316 7.64 -10.61 -4.24
N LEU A 317 7.48 -10.94 -2.96
CA LEU A 317 8.54 -11.62 -2.20
C LEU A 317 8.89 -13.02 -2.77
N ASP A 318 8.00 -13.55 -3.63
CA ASP A 318 8.20 -14.79 -4.40
C ASP A 318 8.40 -14.54 -5.91
N VAL A 319 8.34 -13.29 -6.37
CA VAL A 319 8.49 -12.94 -7.79
C VAL A 319 9.98 -12.92 -8.14
N GLY A 320 10.38 -13.79 -9.07
CA GLY A 320 11.76 -13.84 -9.55
C GLY A 320 11.99 -12.89 -10.72
N LEU A 321 13.28 -12.70 -11.08
CA LEU A 321 13.68 -11.91 -12.26
C LEU A 321 12.92 -12.30 -13.53
N LYS A 322 12.76 -13.60 -13.80
CA LYS A 322 12.06 -14.11 -14.99
C LYS A 322 10.60 -13.66 -15.08
N ASP A 323 9.99 -13.38 -13.92
CA ASP A 323 8.59 -13.03 -13.82
C ASP A 323 8.38 -11.55 -14.10
N VAL A 324 9.39 -10.71 -13.91
CA VAL A 324 9.31 -9.26 -14.20
C VAL A 324 9.87 -8.86 -15.56
N ILE A 325 10.44 -9.78 -16.33
CA ILE A 325 10.88 -9.53 -17.70
C ILE A 325 9.66 -9.44 -18.62
N SER A 326 9.67 -8.45 -19.52
CA SER A 326 8.65 -8.32 -20.56
C SER A 326 8.51 -9.62 -21.36
N PRO A 327 7.28 -10.18 -21.46
CA PRO A 327 7.07 -11.46 -22.13
C PRO A 327 7.31 -11.38 -23.64
N PHE A 328 7.26 -10.19 -24.22
CA PHE A 328 7.37 -9.96 -25.66
C PHE A 328 8.82 -10.03 -26.13
N VAL A 329 9.03 -10.52 -27.36
CA VAL A 329 10.35 -10.51 -27.99
C VAL A 329 10.74 -9.09 -28.43
N TYR A 330 9.82 -8.39 -29.09
CA TYR A 330 10.00 -6.99 -29.50
C TYR A 330 8.63 -6.36 -29.81
N ILE A 331 8.33 -5.21 -29.20
CA ILE A 331 7.03 -4.56 -29.29
C ILE A 331 7.12 -3.10 -29.79
N PRO A 332 7.57 -2.86 -31.03
CA PRO A 332 7.68 -1.51 -31.57
C PRO A 332 6.29 -0.85 -31.67
N ASN A 333 6.19 0.40 -31.22
CA ASN A 333 4.99 1.20 -31.40
C ASN A 333 4.72 1.37 -32.91
N ILE A 334 3.52 1.03 -33.37
CA ILE A 334 3.14 1.13 -34.78
C ILE A 334 3.32 2.56 -35.34
N ASN A 335 3.22 3.57 -34.48
CA ASN A 335 3.44 4.96 -34.87
C ASN A 335 4.89 5.27 -35.25
N GLU A 336 5.83 4.45 -34.80
CA GLU A 336 7.26 4.58 -35.05
C GLU A 336 7.73 3.66 -36.18
N VAL A 337 6.82 2.97 -36.88
CA VAL A 337 7.17 2.03 -37.95
C VAL A 337 6.67 2.56 -39.29
N ASN A 338 7.55 2.59 -40.30
CA ASN A 338 7.23 2.95 -41.68
C ASN A 338 6.83 1.72 -42.51
N LYS A 339 7.50 0.59 -42.28
CA LYS A 339 7.35 -0.63 -43.06
C LYS A 339 7.66 -1.85 -42.22
N VAL A 340 6.97 -2.96 -42.46
CA VAL A 340 7.30 -4.28 -41.91
C VAL A 340 7.44 -5.29 -43.04
N GLU A 341 8.51 -6.07 -43.02
CA GLU A 341 8.67 -7.23 -43.90
C GLU A 341 8.60 -8.51 -43.08
N LEU A 342 7.65 -9.39 -43.39
CA LEU A 342 7.51 -10.71 -42.78
C LEU A 342 7.91 -11.76 -43.81
N SER A 343 8.97 -12.52 -43.51
CA SER A 343 9.34 -13.74 -44.23
C SER A 343 8.95 -14.95 -43.40
N ILE A 344 7.99 -15.74 -43.88
CA ILE A 344 7.47 -16.94 -43.22
C ILE A 344 7.01 -17.95 -44.29
N ASP A 345 7.22 -19.24 -44.05
CA ASP A 345 6.79 -20.34 -44.94
C ASP A 345 7.24 -20.16 -46.41
N GLY A 346 8.46 -19.64 -46.60
CA GLY A 346 9.06 -19.41 -47.93
C GLY A 346 8.46 -18.23 -48.71
N LYS A 347 7.62 -17.40 -48.09
CA LYS A 347 7.05 -16.19 -48.70
C LYS A 347 7.42 -14.95 -47.90
N THR A 348 7.59 -13.84 -48.61
CA THR A 348 7.78 -12.52 -48.01
C THR A 348 6.55 -11.67 -48.28
N THR A 349 6.00 -11.07 -47.23
CA THR A 349 4.94 -10.07 -47.31
C THR A 349 5.46 -8.73 -46.81
N VAL A 350 5.19 -7.69 -47.59
CA VAL A 350 5.64 -6.32 -47.33
C VAL A 350 4.46 -5.44 -46.95
N SER A 351 4.54 -4.84 -45.77
CA SER A 351 3.51 -3.98 -45.20
C SER A 351 4.02 -2.54 -45.10
N GLU A 352 3.38 -1.59 -45.78
CA GLU A 352 3.65 -0.16 -45.63
C GLU A 352 2.68 0.45 -44.61
N ILE A 353 3.21 1.25 -43.68
CA ILE A 353 2.49 1.79 -42.53
C ILE A 353 2.58 3.31 -42.54
N LYS A 354 1.43 3.97 -42.61
CA LYS A 354 1.31 5.42 -42.41
C LYS A 354 0.28 5.67 -41.34
N THR A 355 0.72 6.08 -40.16
CA THR A 355 -0.15 6.44 -39.04
C THR A 355 -0.19 7.95 -38.85
N VAL A 356 -1.33 8.44 -38.35
CA VAL A 356 -1.50 9.83 -37.92
C VAL A 356 -1.78 9.85 -36.43
N GLU A 357 -0.89 10.49 -35.67
CA GLU A 357 -1.01 10.56 -34.22
C GLU A 357 -2.33 11.23 -33.81
N GLY A 358 -3.07 10.58 -32.90
CA GLY A 358 -4.38 11.05 -32.46
C GLY A 358 -5.55 10.82 -33.43
N LYS A 359 -5.30 10.33 -34.66
CA LYS A 359 -6.34 10.17 -35.70
C LYS A 359 -6.28 8.80 -36.38
N LYS A 360 -6.73 7.78 -35.66
CA LYS A 360 -6.64 6.36 -36.07
C LYS A 360 -7.41 6.04 -37.35
N GLU A 361 -8.42 6.83 -37.67
CA GLU A 361 -9.23 6.77 -38.89
C GLU A 361 -8.50 7.28 -40.14
N GLU A 362 -7.47 8.10 -39.97
CA GLU A 362 -6.62 8.59 -41.06
C GLU A 362 -5.44 7.64 -41.38
N ASP A 363 -5.25 6.59 -40.57
CA ASP A 363 -4.20 5.61 -40.79
C ASP A 363 -4.38 4.89 -42.13
N LYS A 364 -3.29 4.73 -42.88
CA LYS A 364 -3.27 4.03 -44.18
C LYS A 364 -2.27 2.88 -44.15
N PHE A 365 -2.75 1.72 -44.58
CA PHE A 365 -1.96 0.50 -44.61
C PHE A 365 -1.97 -0.10 -46.01
N LYS A 366 -0.81 -0.59 -46.45
CA LYS A 366 -0.74 -1.39 -47.66
C LYS A 366 -0.05 -2.70 -47.38
N VAL A 367 -0.51 -3.77 -48.04
CA VAL A 367 0.13 -5.10 -48.00
C VAL A 367 0.36 -5.55 -49.43
N ASP A 368 1.61 -5.85 -49.75
CA ASP A 368 2.08 -6.22 -51.08
C ASP A 368 1.59 -5.22 -52.16
N GLY A 369 1.63 -3.92 -51.81
CA GLY A 369 1.23 -2.79 -52.66
C GLY A 369 -0.29 -2.51 -52.75
N LYS A 370 -1.14 -3.38 -52.20
CA LYS A 370 -2.60 -3.23 -52.20
C LYS A 370 -3.10 -2.55 -50.92
N ASP A 371 -4.25 -1.88 -51.00
CA ASP A 371 -4.92 -1.31 -49.82
C ASP A 371 -5.25 -2.41 -48.79
N ALA A 372 -4.99 -2.13 -47.51
CA ALA A 372 -5.14 -3.09 -46.42
C ALA A 372 -5.92 -2.51 -45.23
N ASN A 373 -6.75 -1.49 -45.46
CA ASN A 373 -7.53 -0.80 -44.43
C ASN A 373 -8.84 -1.52 -44.01
N MET A 374 -8.95 -2.81 -44.32
CA MET A 374 -10.16 -3.62 -44.18
C MET A 374 -10.45 -3.90 -42.71
N LYS A 375 -11.73 -4.07 -42.40
CA LYS A 375 -12.22 -4.33 -41.04
C LYS A 375 -12.98 -5.64 -40.98
N ASP A 376 -13.01 -6.24 -39.79
CA ASP A 376 -13.85 -7.40 -39.48
C ASP A 376 -15.31 -7.00 -39.25
N SER A 377 -16.16 -7.97 -38.92
CA SER A 377 -17.58 -7.75 -38.62
C SER A 377 -17.85 -6.89 -37.38
N ASN A 378 -16.83 -6.66 -36.54
CA ASN A 378 -16.89 -5.85 -35.32
C ASN A 378 -16.23 -4.48 -35.52
N ASP A 379 -16.02 -4.05 -36.77
CA ASP A 379 -15.36 -2.79 -37.15
C ASP A 379 -13.89 -2.69 -36.67
N LYS A 380 -13.23 -3.83 -36.37
CA LYS A 380 -11.80 -3.86 -36.00
C LYS A 380 -10.93 -4.00 -37.24
N SER A 381 -9.85 -3.21 -37.30
CA SER A 381 -8.90 -3.26 -38.42
C SER A 381 -8.16 -4.61 -38.48
N LEU A 382 -8.28 -5.30 -39.61
CA LEU A 382 -7.59 -6.57 -39.87
C LEU A 382 -6.08 -6.39 -39.96
N PHE A 383 -5.60 -5.27 -40.52
CA PHE A 383 -4.17 -4.97 -40.54
C PHE A 383 -3.61 -4.77 -39.14
N LYS A 384 -4.30 -4.01 -38.27
CA LYS A 384 -3.85 -3.81 -36.89
C LYS A 384 -3.82 -5.13 -36.12
N ALA A 385 -4.80 -6.03 -36.33
CA ALA A 385 -4.76 -7.37 -35.76
C ALA A 385 -3.54 -8.17 -36.24
N PHE A 386 -3.22 -8.13 -37.54
CA PHE A 386 -2.02 -8.77 -38.09
C PHE A 386 -0.72 -8.16 -37.53
N TYR A 387 -0.63 -6.84 -37.43
CA TYR A 387 0.51 -6.16 -36.81
C TYR A 387 0.65 -6.55 -35.34
N GLN A 388 -0.45 -6.56 -34.58
CA GLN A 388 -0.51 -7.01 -33.19
C GLN A 388 -0.04 -8.46 -33.03
N ALA A 389 -0.39 -9.36 -33.96
CA ALA A 389 0.09 -10.73 -33.94
C ALA A 389 1.61 -10.84 -34.10
N MET A 390 2.23 -9.97 -34.92
CA MET A 390 3.68 -9.93 -35.12
C MET A 390 4.44 -9.41 -33.89
N ILE A 391 3.94 -8.35 -33.24
CA ILE A 391 4.58 -7.79 -32.04
C ILE A 391 4.19 -8.53 -30.75
N GLY A 392 3.08 -9.28 -30.79
CA GLY A 392 2.53 -10.08 -29.69
C GLY A 392 3.19 -11.45 -29.49
N ILE A 393 4.34 -11.68 -30.13
CA ILE A 393 5.10 -12.91 -29.99
C ILE A 393 5.79 -12.92 -28.63
N THR A 394 5.36 -13.84 -27.78
CA THR A 394 5.86 -13.99 -26.41
C THR A 394 6.73 -15.24 -26.25
N PHE A 395 7.66 -15.17 -25.31
CA PHE A 395 8.46 -16.34 -24.94
C PHE A 395 7.67 -17.30 -24.06
N ASN A 396 7.97 -18.60 -24.19
CA ASN A 396 7.51 -19.63 -23.26
C ASN A 396 8.56 -19.97 -22.20
N LYS A 397 9.85 -19.88 -22.55
CA LYS A 397 10.97 -20.06 -21.61
C LYS A 397 12.00 -18.95 -21.77
N TYR A 398 12.46 -18.45 -20.64
CA TYR A 398 13.64 -17.58 -20.58
C TYR A 398 14.85 -18.46 -20.26
N GLN A 399 15.81 -18.55 -21.19
CA GLN A 399 17.00 -19.38 -21.07
C GLN A 399 18.19 -18.64 -21.68
N ALA A 400 19.06 -18.15 -20.79
CA ALA A 400 20.29 -17.45 -21.15
C ALA A 400 21.41 -18.40 -21.58
N ASP A 401 22.54 -17.82 -22.01
CA ASP A 401 23.81 -18.50 -22.31
C ASP A 401 23.78 -19.52 -23.46
N LEU A 402 22.73 -19.48 -24.29
CA LEU A 402 22.66 -20.26 -25.51
C LEU A 402 23.23 -19.49 -26.70
N LYS A 403 23.75 -20.25 -27.67
CA LYS A 403 24.25 -19.71 -28.95
C LYS A 403 23.45 -20.34 -30.09
N PRO A 404 22.32 -19.73 -30.49
CA PRO A 404 21.54 -20.21 -31.63
C PRO A 404 22.40 -20.36 -32.89
N GLN A 405 22.18 -21.42 -33.65
CA GLN A 405 22.84 -21.70 -34.93
C GLN A 405 21.78 -22.12 -35.96
N GLY A 406 22.04 -21.86 -37.23
CA GLY A 406 21.14 -22.18 -38.34
C GLY A 406 20.53 -20.96 -38.99
N THR A 407 19.78 -21.20 -40.06
CA THR A 407 19.06 -20.15 -40.79
C THR A 407 17.71 -19.87 -40.14
N PRO A 408 17.27 -18.61 -40.06
CA PRO A 408 15.92 -18.29 -39.61
C PRO A 408 14.85 -18.99 -40.45
N GLU A 409 13.87 -19.63 -39.79
CA GLU A 409 12.66 -20.13 -40.46
C GLU A 409 11.63 -19.00 -40.65
N ILE A 410 11.68 -17.99 -39.77
CA ILE A 410 10.81 -16.82 -39.78
C ILE A 410 11.67 -15.58 -39.50
N THR A 411 11.47 -14.52 -40.26
CA THR A 411 12.14 -13.23 -40.07
C THR A 411 11.10 -12.11 -40.14
N ILE A 412 11.14 -11.18 -39.18
CA ILE A 412 10.35 -9.96 -39.18
C ILE A 412 11.30 -8.76 -39.14
N LYS A 413 11.24 -7.90 -40.16
CA LYS A 413 12.03 -6.67 -40.23
C LYS A 413 11.13 -5.46 -40.05
N TYR A 414 11.42 -4.66 -39.04
CA TYR A 414 10.74 -3.40 -38.76
C TYR A 414 11.61 -2.24 -39.23
N TYR A 415 11.09 -1.40 -40.11
CA TYR A 415 11.76 -0.20 -40.61
C TYR A 415 11.25 0.99 -39.78
N MET A 416 12.07 1.42 -38.83
CA MET A 416 11.71 2.41 -37.81
C MET A 416 11.80 3.85 -38.36
N LYS A 417 10.95 4.74 -37.87
CA LYS A 417 11.03 6.18 -38.09
C LYS A 417 12.15 6.79 -37.23
N PRO A 418 12.70 7.95 -37.63
CA PRO A 418 12.50 8.64 -38.91
C PRO A 418 13.45 8.17 -40.02
N ASP A 419 14.47 7.38 -39.70
CA ASP A 419 15.64 7.11 -40.54
C ASP A 419 15.59 5.77 -41.30
N ASN A 420 14.48 5.02 -41.19
CA ASN A 420 14.34 3.66 -41.71
C ASN A 420 15.38 2.68 -41.17
N LYS A 421 15.89 2.91 -39.95
CA LYS A 421 16.70 1.93 -39.26
C LYS A 421 15.94 0.60 -39.18
N VAL A 422 16.58 -0.46 -39.61
CA VAL A 422 15.98 -1.80 -39.64
C VAL A 422 16.28 -2.52 -38.33
N VAL A 423 15.24 -2.95 -37.63
CA VAL A 423 15.33 -3.92 -36.54
C VAL A 423 14.87 -5.27 -37.06
N THR A 424 15.72 -6.29 -36.95
CA THR A 424 15.43 -7.65 -37.45
C THR A 424 15.16 -8.58 -36.27
N VAL A 425 14.02 -9.26 -36.31
CA VAL A 425 13.65 -10.31 -35.35
C VAL A 425 13.58 -11.64 -36.11
N ASP A 426 14.53 -12.52 -35.81
CA ASP A 426 14.68 -13.84 -36.41
C ASP A 426 14.24 -14.93 -35.44
N PHE A 427 13.58 -15.95 -35.99
CA PHE A 427 13.19 -17.16 -35.26
C PHE A 427 13.90 -18.36 -35.87
N ILE A 428 14.90 -18.88 -35.16
CA ILE A 428 15.76 -19.99 -35.59
C ILE A 428 15.29 -21.26 -34.88
N SER A 429 15.09 -22.35 -35.62
CA SER A 429 14.63 -23.62 -35.04
C SER A 429 15.62 -24.15 -33.99
N LYS A 430 15.12 -24.38 -32.77
CA LYS A 430 15.88 -25.07 -31.72
C LYS A 430 15.64 -26.58 -31.78
N ASP A 431 14.37 -26.96 -31.87
CA ASP A 431 13.87 -28.33 -31.89
C ASP A 431 12.44 -28.32 -32.49
N ASN A 432 11.72 -29.45 -32.39
CA ASN A 432 10.36 -29.56 -32.93
C ASN A 432 9.35 -28.59 -32.27
N ASN A 433 9.63 -28.10 -31.06
CA ASN A 433 8.69 -27.32 -30.26
C ASN A 433 9.06 -25.84 -30.18
N TYR A 434 10.34 -25.50 -30.26
CA TYR A 434 10.83 -24.16 -29.93
C TYR A 434 11.62 -23.49 -31.06
N TYR A 435 11.46 -22.17 -31.13
CA TYR A 435 12.35 -21.24 -31.78
C TYR A 435 13.23 -20.53 -30.77
N TYR A 436 14.49 -20.28 -31.13
CA TYR A 436 15.28 -19.19 -30.56
C TYR A 436 14.79 -17.86 -31.16
N ALA A 437 14.50 -16.88 -30.32
CA ALA A 437 14.25 -15.51 -30.77
C ALA A 437 15.55 -14.70 -30.76
N VAL A 438 15.93 -14.15 -31.90
CA VAL A 438 17.16 -13.38 -32.11
C VAL A 438 16.78 -11.99 -32.62
N LYS A 439 17.29 -10.94 -31.97
CA LYS A 439 17.05 -9.54 -32.35
C LYS A 439 18.37 -8.91 -32.78
N ASP A 440 18.42 -8.39 -34.00
CA ASP A 440 19.62 -7.78 -34.61
C ASP A 440 20.86 -8.70 -34.52
N GLY A 441 20.65 -10.00 -34.74
CA GLY A 441 21.69 -11.03 -34.65
C GLY A 441 22.07 -11.45 -33.22
N VAL A 442 21.48 -10.84 -32.19
CA VAL A 442 21.74 -11.15 -30.78
C VAL A 442 20.60 -12.00 -30.22
N TYR A 443 20.94 -13.15 -29.62
CA TYR A 443 19.94 -14.00 -28.98
C TYR A 443 19.30 -13.27 -27.79
N THR A 444 17.97 -13.27 -27.75
CA THR A 444 17.21 -12.50 -26.76
C THR A 444 16.97 -13.25 -25.45
N ASN A 445 17.63 -14.39 -25.24
CA ASN A 445 17.39 -15.33 -24.14
C ASN A 445 15.97 -15.92 -24.11
N ARG A 446 15.19 -15.75 -25.18
CA ARG A 446 13.78 -16.14 -25.26
C ARG A 446 13.59 -17.33 -26.20
N LEU A 447 12.98 -18.39 -25.67
CA LEU A 447 12.48 -19.51 -26.46
C LEU A 447 10.98 -19.34 -26.70
N VAL A 448 10.59 -19.30 -27.97
CA VAL A 448 9.21 -19.12 -28.42
C VAL A 448 8.66 -20.46 -28.90
N LEU A 449 7.44 -20.82 -28.51
CA LEU A 449 6.81 -22.03 -29.04
C LEU A 449 6.54 -21.87 -30.54
N LYS A 450 6.87 -22.88 -31.35
CA LYS A 450 6.54 -22.87 -32.79
C LYS A 450 5.03 -22.66 -33.03
N ASN A 451 4.19 -23.20 -32.14
CA ASN A 451 2.74 -23.05 -32.20
C ASN A 451 2.27 -21.59 -32.00
N LYS A 452 3.08 -20.70 -31.42
CA LYS A 452 2.70 -19.30 -31.18
C LYS A 452 2.29 -18.58 -32.48
N PHE A 453 2.86 -18.97 -33.61
CA PHE A 453 2.55 -18.42 -34.93
C PHE A 453 1.25 -18.98 -35.55
N ASN A 454 0.72 -20.08 -35.01
CA ASN A 454 -0.46 -20.80 -35.48
C ASN A 454 -1.70 -20.60 -34.59
N GLU A 455 -1.58 -19.85 -33.50
CA GLU A 455 -2.72 -19.50 -32.65
C GLU A 455 -3.80 -18.77 -33.47
N SER A 456 -5.05 -18.76 -32.98
CA SER A 456 -6.18 -18.12 -33.68
C SER A 456 -5.95 -16.63 -33.94
N GLU A 457 -5.23 -15.95 -33.04
CA GLU A 457 -4.79 -14.56 -33.19
C GLU A 457 -3.31 -14.46 -33.58
N GLY A 458 -2.71 -15.58 -34.00
CA GLY A 458 -1.32 -15.69 -34.41
C GLY A 458 -1.06 -15.11 -35.81
N VAL A 459 0.21 -15.00 -36.15
CA VAL A 459 0.69 -14.35 -37.38
C VAL A 459 0.10 -15.00 -38.63
N ARG A 460 0.02 -16.35 -38.70
CA ARG A 460 -0.48 -17.03 -39.90
C ARG A 460 -1.97 -16.81 -40.14
N GLU A 461 -2.78 -16.92 -39.09
CA GLU A 461 -4.24 -16.80 -39.20
C GLU A 461 -4.64 -15.35 -39.50
N THR A 462 -4.04 -14.38 -38.79
CA THR A 462 -4.31 -12.96 -39.04
C THR A 462 -3.83 -12.50 -40.44
N LEU A 463 -2.70 -13.01 -40.93
CA LEU A 463 -2.24 -12.75 -42.30
C LEU A 463 -3.19 -13.34 -43.35
N LYS A 464 -3.67 -14.56 -43.14
CA LYS A 464 -4.63 -15.23 -44.03
C LYS A 464 -5.91 -14.41 -44.12
N ASN A 465 -6.51 -14.07 -42.98
CA ASN A 465 -7.74 -13.29 -42.92
C ASN A 465 -7.60 -11.92 -43.60
N LEU A 466 -6.46 -11.25 -43.38
CA LEU A 466 -6.16 -9.98 -44.05
C LEU A 466 -6.05 -10.15 -45.57
N LYS A 467 -5.31 -11.15 -46.06
CA LYS A 467 -5.16 -11.40 -47.50
C LYS A 467 -6.47 -11.75 -48.19
N GLU A 468 -7.29 -12.59 -47.56
CA GLU A 468 -8.63 -12.92 -48.08
C GLU A 468 -9.52 -11.68 -48.20
N ALA A 469 -9.47 -10.77 -47.22
CA ALA A 469 -10.22 -9.51 -47.28
C ALA A 469 -9.71 -8.58 -48.39
N ILE A 470 -8.38 -8.47 -48.55
CA ILE A 470 -7.75 -7.67 -49.62
C ILE A 470 -8.14 -8.21 -51.00
N ASP A 471 -8.15 -9.53 -51.19
CA ASP A 471 -8.47 -10.11 -52.49
C ASP A 471 -9.98 -10.05 -52.81
N LYS A 472 -10.86 -9.99 -51.81
CA LYS A 472 -12.31 -9.74 -51.98
C LYS A 472 -12.68 -8.28 -52.27
N ALA A 473 -11.81 -7.34 -51.91
CA ALA A 473 -12.02 -5.90 -52.13
C ALA A 473 -11.62 -5.44 -53.54
N LYS A 474 -11.06 -6.34 -54.36
CA LYS A 474 -10.86 -6.15 -55.80
C LYS A 474 -12.15 -6.41 -56.56
#